data_AF-A0A0M3IUH9-F1
#
_entry.id   AF-A0A0M3IUH9-F1
#
_cell.length_a   1.000
_cell.length_b   1.000
_cell.length_c   1.000
_cell.angle_alpha   90.00
_cell.angle_beta   90.00
_cell.angle_gamma   90.00
#
_symmetry.space_group_name_H-M   'P 1'
#
loop_
_entity.id
_entity.type
_entity.pdbx_description
1 polymer ?
#
loop_
_entity_poly.entity_id
_entity_poly.type
_entity_poly.pdbx_seq_one_letter_code
_entity_poly.pdbx_strand_id
1 'polypeptide(L)'
;FDYTFADGGLYATGVNFSCFTGSKIIPFSYVNDDYCDCPDGSDEPGTSACPNAKFHCLNRGYKAVDIPSGRVNDQICDCCDGSDEWDSAVECPNICEEMGSKWREEIQRRAAVAQKGYAKRLELAQEGAKIKAEKEKGIDALRKERDELSPKKDEAEAKKKEAEEKETEAKDRHRKAWEVHLKGYAKRLELAQEGAKIKAEKEKGIDALRKERDELSPKKEEAEAKKKEAEEKETEAKDRHRKAWEEERDRKKQIKIVALFGMLDANSDQKITLDEVKAFKEFDSDNNGEVSDDEAKEIPHAYGSALSTQPLM
;
A
#
# COMPACT_ATOMS: atom_id res chain seq x y z
N PHE A 1 -37.00 -93.51 -1.78
CA PHE A 1 -37.66 -92.32 -1.23
C PHE A 1 -39.15 -92.59 -1.29
N ASP A 2 -39.67 -93.17 -0.20
CA ASP A 2 -41.10 -93.34 0.03
C ASP A 2 -41.69 -91.95 0.31
N TYR A 3 -42.24 -91.31 -0.72
CA TYR A 3 -43.16 -90.21 -0.52
C TYR A 3 -44.54 -90.84 -0.36
N THR A 4 -44.96 -91.08 0.89
CA THR A 4 -46.39 -91.13 1.19
C THR A 4 -46.95 -89.78 0.76
N PHE A 5 -47.79 -89.78 -0.28
CA PHE A 5 -48.57 -88.64 -0.72
C PHE A 5 -49.40 -88.22 0.50
N ALA A 6 -48.92 -87.23 1.25
CA ALA A 6 -49.65 -86.68 2.38
C ALA A 6 -50.90 -86.04 1.79
N ASP A 7 -52.05 -86.66 2.04
CA ASP A 7 -53.41 -86.16 1.87
C ASP A 7 -53.52 -84.90 0.99
N GLY A 8 -53.78 -85.10 -0.30
CA GLY A 8 -54.38 -84.05 -1.13
C GLY A 8 -55.80 -83.78 -0.62
N GLY A 9 -55.94 -83.08 0.50
CA GLY A 9 -57.19 -82.97 1.27
C GLY A 9 -58.34 -82.21 0.58
N LEU A 10 -58.17 -81.78 -0.66
CA LEU A 10 -59.19 -81.06 -1.42
C LEU A 10 -60.23 -82.00 -2.06
N TYR A 11 -59.83 -83.18 -2.51
CA TYR A 11 -60.72 -84.21 -3.09
C TYR A 11 -60.69 -85.49 -2.27
N ALA A 12 -60.96 -85.39 -0.96
CA ALA A 12 -61.05 -86.56 -0.10
C ALA A 12 -62.22 -87.46 -0.53
N THR A 13 -61.95 -88.74 -0.80
CA THR A 13 -62.98 -89.72 -1.19
C THR A 13 -63.91 -90.01 -0.02
N GLY A 14 -65.11 -89.43 -0.04
CA GLY A 14 -66.15 -89.58 0.98
C GLY A 14 -67.54 -89.72 0.36
N VAL A 15 -68.60 -89.61 1.17
CA VAL A 15 -70.00 -89.66 0.66
C VAL A 15 -70.37 -88.34 -0.03
N ASN A 16 -69.89 -87.22 0.51
CA ASN A 16 -70.20 -85.88 0.04
C ASN A 16 -68.90 -85.13 -0.26
N PHE A 17 -68.95 -84.27 -1.28
CA PHE A 17 -67.94 -83.31 -1.69
C PHE A 17 -68.47 -81.89 -1.46
N SER A 18 -67.64 -80.99 -0.93
CA SER A 18 -67.98 -79.58 -0.78
C SER A 18 -67.26 -78.80 -1.86
N CYS A 19 -67.98 -77.99 -2.64
CA CYS A 19 -67.35 -77.06 -3.58
C CYS A 19 -66.33 -76.19 -2.82
N PHE A 20 -65.23 -75.80 -3.46
CA PHE A 20 -64.12 -75.10 -2.79
C PHE A 20 -64.48 -73.72 -2.26
N THR A 21 -65.45 -73.06 -2.89
CA THR A 21 -66.05 -71.80 -2.42
C THR A 21 -67.04 -71.98 -1.27
N GLY A 22 -67.36 -73.21 -0.89
CA GLY A 22 -68.34 -73.54 0.16
C GLY A 22 -69.79 -73.30 -0.26
N SER A 23 -70.05 -73.09 -1.55
CA SER A 23 -71.37 -72.72 -2.08
C SER A 23 -72.40 -73.84 -2.00
N LYS A 24 -71.96 -75.09 -2.19
CA LYS A 24 -72.83 -76.28 -2.30
C LYS A 24 -72.07 -77.50 -1.81
N ILE A 25 -72.82 -78.46 -1.27
CA ILE A 25 -72.35 -79.80 -0.94
C ILE A 25 -73.08 -80.76 -1.86
N ILE A 26 -72.33 -81.56 -2.61
CA ILE A 26 -72.83 -82.53 -3.58
C ILE A 26 -72.38 -83.94 -3.19
N PRO A 27 -73.03 -85.01 -3.66
CA PRO A 27 -72.49 -86.36 -3.54
C PRO A 27 -71.12 -86.46 -4.23
N PHE A 28 -70.18 -87.23 -3.68
CA PHE A 28 -68.86 -87.41 -4.34
C PHE A 28 -68.96 -88.08 -5.71
N SER A 29 -70.07 -88.79 -5.98
CA SER A 29 -70.36 -89.35 -7.31
C SER A 29 -70.59 -88.29 -8.39
N TYR A 30 -70.79 -87.03 -8.02
CA TYR A 30 -70.97 -85.90 -8.93
C TYR A 30 -69.64 -85.17 -9.18
N VAL A 31 -68.52 -85.79 -8.81
CA VAL A 31 -67.19 -85.25 -9.10
C VAL A 31 -66.68 -85.97 -10.35
N ASN A 32 -66.35 -85.21 -11.39
CA ASN A 32 -66.02 -85.69 -12.73
C ASN A 32 -67.13 -86.53 -13.35
N ASP A 33 -68.38 -86.10 -13.22
CA ASP A 33 -69.54 -86.76 -13.82
C ASP A 33 -69.97 -86.13 -15.17
N ASP A 34 -69.15 -85.21 -15.69
CA ASP A 34 -69.37 -84.46 -16.92
C ASP A 34 -70.57 -83.49 -16.84
N TYR A 35 -70.91 -83.07 -15.62
CA TYR A 35 -71.92 -82.04 -15.36
C TYR A 35 -71.42 -80.98 -14.38
N CYS A 36 -71.66 -79.70 -14.68
CA CYS A 36 -71.20 -78.60 -13.83
C CYS A 36 -72.20 -78.27 -12.72
N ASP A 37 -71.99 -78.85 -11.54
CA ASP A 37 -72.76 -78.69 -10.31
C ASP A 37 -72.25 -77.59 -9.39
N CYS A 38 -70.94 -77.35 -9.36
CA CYS A 38 -70.33 -76.29 -8.56
C CYS A 38 -70.13 -75.00 -9.39
N PRO A 39 -70.55 -73.83 -8.88
CA PRO A 39 -70.33 -72.55 -9.57
C PRO A 39 -68.85 -72.18 -9.81
N ASP A 40 -67.95 -72.75 -9.00
CA ASP A 40 -66.50 -72.57 -9.12
C ASP A 40 -65.80 -73.64 -9.98
N GLY A 41 -66.54 -74.65 -10.45
CA GLY A 41 -66.03 -75.78 -11.23
C GLY A 41 -65.09 -76.71 -10.48
N SER A 42 -65.14 -76.70 -9.14
CA SER A 42 -64.32 -77.57 -8.30
C SER A 42 -64.77 -79.04 -8.28
N ASP A 43 -65.93 -79.35 -8.84
CA ASP A 43 -66.45 -80.69 -9.06
C ASP A 43 -65.90 -81.36 -10.32
N GLU A 44 -65.48 -80.58 -11.31
CA GLU A 44 -65.07 -81.07 -12.63
C GLU A 44 -63.57 -80.78 -12.94
N PRO A 45 -62.61 -81.26 -12.13
CA PRO A 45 -61.17 -81.08 -12.42
C PRO A 45 -60.64 -81.92 -13.60
N GLY A 46 -61.36 -82.98 -13.98
CA GLY A 46 -60.96 -84.00 -14.95
C GLY A 46 -61.77 -84.01 -16.25
N THR A 47 -62.77 -83.15 -16.38
CA THR A 47 -63.68 -83.08 -17.53
C THR A 47 -63.74 -81.66 -18.10
N SER A 48 -64.50 -81.49 -19.20
CA SER A 48 -64.74 -80.19 -19.85
C SER A 48 -66.04 -79.49 -19.40
N ALA A 49 -66.76 -80.04 -18.43
CA ALA A 49 -68.14 -79.64 -18.15
C ALA A 49 -68.29 -78.23 -17.56
N CYS A 50 -67.27 -77.74 -16.84
CA CYS A 50 -67.30 -76.43 -16.21
C CYS A 50 -66.46 -75.37 -16.97
N PRO A 51 -67.04 -74.22 -17.37
CA PRO A 51 -66.36 -73.23 -18.21
C PRO A 51 -65.19 -72.51 -17.52
N ASN A 52 -65.19 -72.45 -16.19
CA ASN A 52 -64.16 -71.78 -15.39
C ASN A 52 -63.19 -72.77 -14.72
N ALA A 53 -63.37 -74.07 -14.95
CA ALA A 53 -62.50 -75.09 -14.37
C ALA A 53 -61.15 -75.15 -15.10
N LYS A 54 -60.16 -75.69 -14.40
CA LYS A 54 -58.82 -75.94 -14.94
C LYS A 54 -58.47 -77.40 -14.78
N PHE A 55 -57.89 -77.97 -15.82
CA PHE A 55 -57.35 -79.31 -15.82
C PHE A 55 -55.84 -79.26 -15.53
N HIS A 56 -55.37 -80.11 -14.63
CA HIS A 56 -53.98 -80.14 -14.20
C HIS A 56 -53.20 -81.24 -14.92
N CYS A 57 -52.37 -80.87 -15.89
CA CYS A 57 -51.41 -81.79 -16.51
C CYS A 57 -50.27 -82.06 -15.52
N LEU A 58 -50.13 -83.29 -15.02
CA LEU A 58 -49.04 -83.66 -14.11
C LEU A 58 -47.68 -83.59 -14.83
N ASN A 59 -47.64 -83.93 -16.11
CA ASN A 59 -46.46 -83.84 -16.98
C ASN A 59 -45.20 -84.42 -16.33
N ARG A 60 -45.29 -85.66 -15.81
CA ARG A 60 -44.17 -86.31 -15.11
C ARG A 60 -42.92 -86.32 -16.00
N GLY A 61 -41.79 -85.89 -15.44
CA GLY A 61 -40.55 -85.73 -16.20
C GLY A 61 -40.36 -84.34 -16.83
N TYR A 62 -41.40 -83.50 -16.88
CA TYR A 62 -41.35 -82.08 -17.28
C TYR A 62 -41.97 -81.16 -16.21
N LYS A 63 -42.51 -80.00 -16.61
CA LYS A 63 -43.19 -79.05 -15.73
C LYS A 63 -44.69 -79.31 -15.77
N ALA A 64 -45.32 -79.36 -14.60
CA ALA A 64 -46.78 -79.40 -14.48
C ALA A 64 -47.38 -78.10 -15.04
N VAL A 65 -48.52 -78.20 -15.72
CA VAL A 65 -49.20 -77.08 -16.37
C VAL A 65 -50.69 -77.21 -16.15
N ASP A 66 -51.36 -76.11 -15.84
CA ASP A 66 -52.82 -76.05 -15.83
C ASP A 66 -53.33 -75.55 -17.18
N ILE A 67 -54.29 -76.26 -17.76
CA ILE A 67 -54.98 -75.88 -18.98
C ILE A 67 -56.46 -75.57 -18.70
N PRO A 68 -57.14 -74.77 -19.54
CA PRO A 68 -58.58 -74.57 -19.42
C PRO A 68 -59.35 -75.89 -19.59
N SER A 69 -60.40 -76.10 -18.79
CA SER A 69 -61.24 -77.31 -18.83
C SER A 69 -61.86 -77.57 -20.21
N GLY A 70 -62.18 -76.51 -20.98
CA GLY A 70 -62.66 -76.66 -22.37
C GLY A 70 -61.66 -77.22 -23.38
N ARG A 71 -60.43 -77.55 -22.96
CA ARG A 71 -59.43 -78.28 -23.74
C ARG A 71 -59.29 -79.75 -23.35
N VAL A 72 -60.14 -80.22 -22.44
CA VAL A 72 -60.20 -81.64 -22.08
C VAL A 72 -61.09 -82.32 -23.10
N ASN A 73 -60.60 -83.37 -23.73
CA ASN A 73 -61.27 -84.13 -24.79
C ASN A 73 -61.75 -83.26 -25.97
N ASP A 74 -60.97 -82.25 -26.38
CA ASP A 74 -61.28 -81.36 -27.51
C ASP A 74 -60.64 -81.81 -28.84
N GLN A 75 -59.99 -82.97 -28.84
CA GLN A 75 -59.23 -83.59 -29.94
C GLN A 75 -57.87 -82.93 -30.22
N ILE A 76 -57.36 -82.09 -29.31
CA ILE A 76 -56.05 -81.45 -29.41
C ILE A 76 -55.19 -81.86 -28.22
N CYS A 77 -53.98 -82.35 -28.48
CA CYS A 77 -53.03 -82.69 -27.41
C CYS A 77 -52.37 -81.42 -26.86
N ASP A 78 -52.84 -80.90 -25.73
CA ASP A 78 -52.29 -79.77 -24.99
C ASP A 78 -51.33 -80.21 -23.87
N CYS A 79 -51.64 -81.28 -23.13
CA CYS A 79 -50.71 -81.82 -22.14
C CYS A 79 -49.60 -82.63 -22.80
N CYS A 80 -48.36 -82.54 -22.30
CA CYS A 80 -47.27 -83.33 -22.87
C CYS A 80 -47.37 -84.82 -22.57
N ASP A 81 -48.12 -85.17 -21.53
CA ASP A 81 -48.38 -86.55 -21.14
C ASP A 81 -49.63 -87.12 -21.83
N GLY A 82 -50.37 -86.29 -22.59
CA GLY A 82 -51.61 -86.64 -23.27
C GLY A 82 -52.79 -86.91 -22.33
N SER A 83 -52.68 -86.50 -21.05
CA SER A 83 -53.70 -86.79 -20.03
C SER A 83 -55.02 -86.05 -20.21
N ASP A 84 -55.03 -85.02 -21.04
CA ASP A 84 -56.19 -84.20 -21.42
C ASP A 84 -57.13 -84.89 -22.42
N GLU A 85 -56.63 -85.82 -23.23
CA GLU A 85 -57.39 -86.50 -24.29
C GLU A 85 -57.61 -87.98 -23.94
N TRP A 86 -58.23 -88.24 -22.79
CA TRP A 86 -58.41 -89.59 -22.23
C TRP A 86 -59.65 -90.33 -22.77
N ASP A 87 -60.66 -89.61 -23.28
CA ASP A 87 -61.88 -90.17 -23.92
C ASP A 87 -62.13 -89.55 -25.31
N SER A 88 -61.04 -89.29 -26.04
CA SER A 88 -61.08 -88.73 -27.39
C SER A 88 -60.74 -89.75 -28.46
N ALA A 89 -61.10 -89.43 -29.71
CA ALA A 89 -60.74 -90.22 -30.89
C ALA A 89 -59.26 -90.07 -31.33
N VAL A 90 -58.49 -89.23 -30.63
CA VAL A 90 -57.09 -88.91 -30.94
C VAL A 90 -56.17 -89.59 -29.91
N GLU A 91 -55.07 -90.19 -30.37
CA GLU A 91 -54.04 -90.77 -29.51
C GLU A 91 -52.92 -89.75 -29.27
N CYS A 92 -52.78 -89.27 -28.02
CA CYS A 92 -51.75 -88.32 -27.63
C CYS A 92 -50.53 -89.02 -27.02
N PRO A 93 -49.38 -89.07 -27.71
CA PRO A 93 -48.18 -89.72 -27.19
C PRO A 93 -47.52 -88.89 -26.08
N ASN A 94 -47.00 -89.55 -25.05
CA ASN A 94 -46.28 -88.88 -23.98
C ASN A 94 -44.88 -88.43 -24.46
N ILE A 95 -44.68 -87.12 -24.56
CA ILE A 95 -43.42 -86.47 -24.97
C ILE A 95 -42.76 -85.69 -23.83
N CYS A 96 -43.24 -85.86 -22.59
CA CYS A 96 -42.75 -85.09 -21.44
C CYS A 96 -41.27 -85.30 -21.14
N GLU A 97 -40.74 -86.53 -21.28
CA GLU A 97 -39.34 -86.78 -20.94
C GLU A 97 -38.37 -86.06 -21.89
N GLU A 98 -38.69 -86.03 -23.19
CA GLU A 98 -37.86 -85.33 -24.18
C GLU A 98 -37.86 -83.82 -23.91
N MET A 99 -39.04 -83.23 -23.72
CA MET A 99 -39.17 -81.80 -23.40
C MET A 99 -38.53 -81.46 -22.06
N GLY A 100 -38.69 -82.34 -21.07
CA GLY A 100 -38.07 -82.26 -19.75
C GLY A 100 -36.56 -82.24 -19.80
N SER A 101 -35.95 -83.11 -20.59
CA SER A 101 -34.50 -83.15 -20.77
C SER A 101 -33.97 -81.82 -21.34
N LYS A 102 -34.59 -81.31 -22.41
CA LYS A 102 -34.21 -80.03 -23.03
C LYS A 102 -34.37 -78.86 -22.05
N TRP A 103 -35.45 -78.84 -21.28
CA TRP A 103 -35.70 -77.79 -20.28
C TRP A 103 -34.70 -77.81 -19.12
N ARG A 104 -34.35 -78.99 -18.60
CA ARG A 104 -33.33 -79.15 -17.56
C ARG A 104 -31.96 -78.68 -18.07
N GLU A 105 -31.59 -79.04 -19.30
CA GLU A 105 -30.34 -78.59 -19.90
C GLU A 105 -30.29 -77.05 -20.02
N GLU A 106 -31.38 -76.42 -20.48
CA GLU A 106 -31.45 -74.97 -20.59
C GLU A 106 -31.34 -74.28 -19.22
N ILE A 107 -32.03 -74.79 -18.19
CA ILE A 107 -31.93 -74.28 -16.82
C ILE A 107 -30.52 -74.42 -16.29
N GLN A 108 -29.88 -75.57 -16.47
CA GLN A 108 -28.49 -75.79 -16.05
C GLN A 108 -27.53 -74.82 -16.75
N ARG A 109 -27.71 -74.60 -18.06
CA ARG A 109 -26.91 -73.62 -18.83
C ARG A 109 -27.07 -72.20 -18.28
N ARG A 110 -28.31 -71.76 -18.05
CA ARG A 110 -28.61 -70.44 -17.47
C ARG A 110 -28.05 -70.32 -16.05
N ALA A 111 -28.20 -71.34 -15.23
CA ALA A 111 -27.66 -71.39 -13.88
C ALA A 111 -26.13 -71.31 -13.86
N ALA A 112 -25.45 -72.02 -14.76
CA ALA A 112 -23.99 -71.96 -14.89
C ALA A 112 -23.49 -70.56 -15.27
N VAL A 113 -24.17 -69.89 -16.20
CA VAL A 113 -23.86 -68.50 -16.57
C VAL A 113 -24.10 -67.55 -15.38
N ALA A 114 -25.23 -67.71 -14.68
CA ALA A 114 -25.55 -66.91 -13.51
C ALA A 114 -24.54 -67.10 -12.37
N GLN A 115 -24.09 -68.33 -12.11
CA GLN A 115 -23.06 -68.64 -11.11
C GLN A 115 -21.72 -68.00 -11.46
N LYS A 116 -21.28 -68.07 -12.73
CA LYS A 116 -20.07 -67.39 -13.20
C LYS A 116 -20.18 -65.87 -13.03
N GLY A 117 -21.33 -65.29 -13.40
CA GLY A 117 -21.60 -63.87 -13.21
C GLY A 117 -21.59 -63.44 -11.74
N TYR A 118 -22.19 -64.25 -10.87
CA TYR A 118 -22.19 -64.02 -9.42
C TYR A 118 -20.78 -64.07 -8.83
N ALA A 119 -19.98 -65.08 -9.20
CA ALA A 119 -18.60 -65.21 -8.75
C ALA A 119 -17.76 -63.99 -9.15
N LYS A 120 -17.86 -63.54 -10.41
CA LYS A 120 -17.12 -62.35 -10.85
C LYS A 120 -17.60 -61.07 -10.16
N ARG A 121 -18.91 -60.94 -9.93
CA ARG A 121 -19.47 -59.81 -9.16
C ARG A 121 -18.92 -59.77 -7.75
N LEU A 122 -18.80 -60.91 -7.08
CA LEU A 122 -18.26 -60.99 -5.73
C LEU A 122 -16.78 -60.58 -5.69
N GLU A 123 -15.98 -61.03 -6.66
CA GLU A 123 -14.57 -60.64 -6.83
C GLU A 123 -14.44 -59.11 -7.01
N LEU A 124 -15.19 -58.52 -7.95
CA LEU A 124 -15.17 -57.08 -8.23
C LEU A 124 -15.65 -56.25 -7.03
N ALA A 125 -16.64 -56.75 -6.28
CA ALA A 125 -17.11 -56.08 -5.07
C ALA A 125 -16.03 -56.04 -3.98
N GLN A 126 -15.27 -57.14 -3.81
CA GLN A 126 -14.16 -57.19 -2.86
C GLN A 126 -13.00 -56.29 -3.29
N GLU A 127 -12.63 -56.30 -4.57
CA GLU A 127 -11.60 -55.41 -5.11
C GLU A 127 -11.98 -53.94 -4.97
N GLY A 128 -13.22 -53.59 -5.33
CA GLY A 128 -13.76 -52.25 -5.15
C GLY A 128 -13.76 -51.80 -3.69
N ALA A 129 -14.08 -52.70 -2.76
CA ALA A 129 -14.01 -52.41 -1.32
C ALA A 129 -12.57 -52.14 -0.86
N LYS A 130 -11.57 -52.90 -1.35
CA LYS A 130 -10.15 -52.67 -1.05
C LYS A 130 -9.66 -51.32 -1.58
N ILE A 131 -9.95 -51.02 -2.85
CA ILE A 131 -9.57 -49.75 -3.48
C ILE A 131 -10.21 -48.59 -2.74
N LYS A 132 -11.50 -48.69 -2.40
CA LYS A 132 -12.19 -47.66 -1.61
C LYS A 132 -11.50 -47.43 -0.27
N ALA A 133 -11.21 -48.49 0.48
CA ALA A 133 -10.55 -48.38 1.78
C ALA A 133 -9.14 -47.76 1.67
N GLU A 134 -8.38 -48.07 0.61
CA GLU A 134 -7.07 -47.46 0.36
C GLU A 134 -7.20 -45.96 0.04
N LYS A 135 -8.13 -45.59 -0.86
CA LYS A 135 -8.36 -44.19 -1.23
C LYS A 135 -8.90 -43.37 -0.06
N GLU A 136 -9.75 -43.95 0.78
CA GLU A 136 -10.28 -43.32 1.98
C GLU A 136 -9.15 -43.00 2.97
N LYS A 137 -8.22 -43.94 3.21
CA LYS A 137 -7.00 -43.66 3.98
C LYS A 137 -6.14 -42.54 3.38
N GLY A 138 -6.00 -42.52 2.05
CA GLY A 138 -5.28 -41.45 1.34
C GLY A 138 -5.94 -40.08 1.51
N ILE A 139 -7.27 -40.02 1.42
CA ILE A 139 -8.05 -38.80 1.67
C ILE A 139 -7.86 -38.34 3.10
N ASP A 140 -7.91 -39.25 4.08
CA ASP A 140 -7.72 -38.91 5.49
C ASP A 140 -6.31 -38.38 5.77
N ALA A 141 -5.28 -38.95 5.12
CA ALA A 141 -3.91 -38.45 5.22
C ALA A 141 -3.79 -37.02 4.64
N LEU A 142 -4.34 -36.78 3.46
CA LEU A 142 -4.34 -35.45 2.83
C LEU A 142 -5.16 -34.42 3.62
N ARG A 143 -6.26 -34.85 4.25
CA ARG A 143 -7.04 -33.99 5.16
C ARG A 143 -6.21 -33.55 6.35
N LYS A 144 -5.50 -34.48 7.00
CA LYS A 144 -4.59 -34.15 8.11
C LYS A 144 -3.49 -33.19 7.67
N GLU A 145 -2.83 -33.46 6.55
CA GLU A 145 -1.79 -32.57 6.01
C GLU A 145 -2.34 -31.17 5.71
N ARG A 146 -3.53 -31.09 5.11
CA ARG A 146 -4.21 -29.81 4.86
C ARG A 146 -4.55 -29.08 6.17
N ASP A 147 -5.05 -29.78 7.18
CA ASP A 147 -5.40 -29.19 8.47
C ASP A 147 -4.14 -28.71 9.23
N GLU A 148 -3.01 -29.38 9.07
CA GLU A 148 -1.70 -28.95 9.60
C GLU A 148 -1.10 -27.76 8.84
N LEU A 149 -1.30 -27.69 7.52
CA LEU A 149 -0.75 -26.63 6.66
C LEU A 149 -1.61 -25.37 6.67
N SER A 150 -2.93 -25.46 6.86
CA SER A 150 -3.83 -24.31 6.90
C SER A 150 -3.38 -23.22 7.88
N PRO A 151 -3.15 -23.50 9.18
CA PRO A 151 -2.75 -22.46 10.11
C PRO A 151 -1.37 -21.87 9.79
N LYS A 152 -0.44 -22.68 9.26
CA LYS A 152 0.89 -22.20 8.84
C LYS A 152 0.79 -21.25 7.66
N LYS A 153 -0.09 -21.53 6.71
CA LYS A 153 -0.38 -20.65 5.58
C LYS A 153 -0.99 -19.34 6.08
N ASP A 154 -1.99 -19.40 6.96
CA ASP A 154 -2.66 -18.22 7.50
C ASP A 154 -1.68 -17.35 8.32
N GLU A 155 -0.81 -17.95 9.13
CA GLU A 155 0.25 -17.25 9.87
C GLU A 155 1.27 -16.60 8.92
N ALA A 156 1.72 -17.32 7.89
CA ALA A 156 2.64 -16.78 6.90
C ALA A 156 2.02 -15.62 6.09
N GLU A 157 0.74 -15.72 5.75
CA GLU A 157 0.00 -14.68 5.05
C GLU A 157 -0.19 -13.43 5.93
N ALA A 158 -0.50 -13.61 7.22
CA ALA A 158 -0.57 -12.52 8.19
C ALA A 158 0.78 -11.79 8.34
N LYS A 159 1.88 -12.54 8.49
CA LYS A 159 3.24 -11.98 8.56
C LYS A 159 3.63 -11.25 7.29
N LYS A 160 3.27 -11.80 6.12
CA LYS A 160 3.50 -11.16 4.82
C LYS A 160 2.77 -9.82 4.76
N LYS A 161 1.49 -9.79 5.12
CA LYS A 161 0.68 -8.56 5.12
C LYS A 161 1.26 -7.51 6.07
N GLU A 162 1.66 -7.89 7.28
CA GLU A 162 2.31 -6.99 8.24
C GLU A 162 3.63 -6.43 7.70
N ALA A 163 4.45 -7.26 7.05
CA ALA A 163 5.71 -6.83 6.43
C ALA A 163 5.46 -5.87 5.25
N GLU A 164 4.46 -6.14 4.40
CA GLU A 164 4.06 -5.27 3.29
C GLU A 164 3.54 -3.91 3.79
N GLU A 165 2.76 -3.89 4.87
CA GLU A 165 2.29 -2.64 5.51
C GLU A 165 3.47 -1.82 6.04
N LYS A 166 4.44 -2.44 6.72
CA LYS A 166 5.66 -1.75 7.19
C LYS A 166 6.52 -1.25 6.03
N GLU A 167 6.67 -2.04 4.97
CA GLU A 167 7.43 -1.65 3.78
C GLU A 167 6.77 -0.46 3.08
N THR A 168 5.44 -0.50 2.90
CA THR A 168 4.69 0.59 2.26
C THR A 168 4.74 1.87 3.10
N GLU A 169 4.65 1.77 4.42
CA GLU A 169 4.83 2.91 5.33
C GLU A 169 6.26 3.48 5.24
N ALA A 170 7.28 2.64 5.26
CA ALA A 170 8.68 3.08 5.12
C ALA A 170 8.91 3.77 3.77
N LYS A 171 8.37 3.22 2.67
CA LYS A 171 8.43 3.82 1.34
C LYS A 171 7.70 5.17 1.29
N ASP A 172 6.55 5.31 1.95
CA ASP A 172 5.81 6.57 2.01
C ASP A 172 6.56 7.63 2.82
N ARG A 173 7.11 7.26 3.99
CA ARG A 173 7.97 8.14 4.79
C ARG A 173 9.19 8.61 3.99
N HIS A 174 9.87 7.69 3.31
CA HIS A 174 11.00 8.03 2.45
C HIS A 174 10.58 8.94 1.29
N ARG A 175 9.46 8.66 0.63
CA ARG A 175 8.92 9.49 -0.48
C ARG A 175 8.64 10.92 -0.02
N LYS A 176 7.97 11.09 1.13
CA LYS A 176 7.67 12.39 1.73
C LYS A 176 8.95 13.14 2.10
N ALA A 177 9.90 12.47 2.76
CA ALA A 177 11.19 13.06 3.10
C ALA A 177 11.98 13.49 1.85
N TRP A 178 11.97 12.66 0.81
CA TRP A 178 12.59 12.98 -0.48
C TRP A 178 11.95 14.20 -1.13
N GLU A 179 10.62 14.31 -1.13
CA GLU A 179 9.91 15.46 -1.68
C GLU A 179 10.28 16.77 -0.95
N VAL A 180 10.37 16.75 0.38
CA VAL A 180 10.82 17.90 1.17
C VAL A 180 12.26 18.27 0.82
N HIS A 181 13.15 17.28 0.73
CA HIS A 181 14.54 17.51 0.36
C HIS A 181 14.66 18.13 -1.04
N LEU A 182 13.86 17.66 -1.99
CA LEU A 182 13.84 18.14 -3.37
C LEU A 182 13.33 19.59 -3.45
N LYS A 183 12.25 19.91 -2.72
CA LYS A 183 11.75 21.29 -2.56
C LYS A 183 12.80 22.21 -1.90
N GLY A 184 13.47 21.73 -0.85
CA GLY A 184 14.55 22.47 -0.19
C GLY A 184 15.75 22.71 -1.09
N TYR A 185 16.14 21.73 -1.90
CA TYR A 185 17.17 21.89 -2.93
C TYR A 185 16.77 22.92 -4.00
N ALA A 186 15.56 22.82 -4.54
CA ALA A 186 15.04 23.78 -5.52
C ALA A 186 15.05 25.22 -4.97
N LYS A 187 14.61 25.43 -3.72
CA LYS A 187 14.62 26.76 -3.11
C LYS A 187 16.03 27.29 -2.86
N ARG A 188 16.98 26.43 -2.44
CA ARG A 188 18.40 26.83 -2.32
C ARG A 188 18.98 27.24 -3.66
N LEU A 189 18.64 26.54 -4.74
CA LEU A 189 19.10 26.89 -6.08
C LEU A 189 18.54 28.25 -6.53
N GLU A 190 17.25 28.51 -6.28
CA GLU A 190 16.60 29.80 -6.55
C GLU A 190 17.28 30.94 -5.76
N LEU A 191 17.46 30.77 -4.44
CA LEU A 191 18.13 31.75 -3.59
C LEU A 191 19.59 31.99 -3.99
N ALA A 192 20.29 30.95 -4.45
CA ALA A 192 21.66 31.09 -4.96
C ALA A 192 21.68 31.90 -6.27
N GLN A 193 20.72 31.68 -7.18
CA GLN A 193 20.57 32.48 -8.40
C GLN A 193 20.21 33.93 -8.09
N GLU A 194 19.28 34.18 -7.18
CA GLU A 194 18.94 35.53 -6.71
C GLU A 194 20.13 36.22 -6.05
N GLY A 195 20.84 35.52 -5.16
CA GLY A 195 22.06 36.01 -4.52
C GLY A 195 23.15 36.35 -5.54
N ALA A 196 23.32 35.52 -6.59
CA ALA A 196 24.25 35.80 -7.69
C ALA A 196 23.84 37.04 -8.50
N LYS A 197 22.54 37.24 -8.76
CA LYS A 197 22.02 38.45 -9.44
C LYS A 197 22.26 39.71 -8.60
N ILE A 198 21.89 39.68 -7.33
CA ILE A 198 22.09 40.79 -6.40
C ILE A 198 23.59 41.11 -6.29
N LYS A 199 24.44 40.08 -6.17
CA LYS A 199 25.89 40.26 -6.15
C LYS A 199 26.39 40.92 -7.43
N ALA A 200 25.97 40.45 -8.60
CA ALA A 200 26.35 41.03 -9.89
C ALA A 200 25.85 42.49 -10.04
N GLU A 201 24.65 42.81 -9.56
CA GLU A 201 24.14 44.19 -9.52
C GLU A 201 24.93 45.08 -8.58
N LYS A 202 25.24 44.60 -7.37
CA LYS A 202 26.08 45.33 -6.41
C LYS A 202 27.50 45.50 -6.92
N GLU A 203 28.06 44.50 -7.58
CA GLU A 203 29.39 44.56 -8.21
C GLU A 203 29.40 45.59 -9.34
N LYS A 204 28.40 45.58 -10.23
CA LYS A 204 28.21 46.64 -11.24
C LYS A 204 28.05 48.03 -10.62
N GLY A 205 27.29 48.15 -9.52
CA GLY A 205 27.13 49.41 -8.80
C GLY A 205 28.45 49.88 -8.16
N ILE A 206 29.21 48.98 -7.56
CA ILE A 206 30.55 49.26 -7.00
C ILE A 206 31.50 49.67 -8.13
N ASP A 207 31.49 48.99 -9.27
CA ASP A 207 32.33 49.33 -10.42
C ASP A 207 31.95 50.69 -11.03
N ALA A 208 30.64 51.03 -11.07
CA ALA A 208 30.18 52.34 -11.49
C ALA A 208 30.67 53.44 -10.52
N LEU A 209 30.53 53.22 -9.21
CA LEU A 209 31.04 54.15 -8.19
C LEU A 209 32.57 54.28 -8.21
N ARG A 210 33.30 53.19 -8.52
CA ARG A 210 34.75 53.22 -8.71
C ARG A 210 35.14 54.08 -9.91
N LYS A 211 34.46 53.92 -11.05
CA LYS A 211 34.67 54.77 -12.23
C LYS A 211 34.40 56.23 -11.93
N GLU A 212 33.27 56.53 -11.29
CA GLU A 212 32.91 57.89 -10.91
C GLU A 212 33.94 58.50 -9.94
N ARG A 213 34.40 57.74 -8.95
CA ARG A 213 35.50 58.14 -8.06
C ARG A 213 36.79 58.40 -8.84
N ASP A 214 37.17 57.52 -9.76
CA ASP A 214 38.41 57.63 -10.54
C ASP A 214 38.35 58.83 -11.50
N GLU A 215 37.17 59.21 -12.01
CA GLU A 215 36.95 60.44 -12.80
C GLU A 215 36.95 61.71 -11.93
N LEU A 216 36.45 61.63 -10.70
CA LEU A 216 36.40 62.75 -9.76
C LEU A 216 37.73 62.98 -9.04
N SER A 217 38.57 61.96 -8.88
CA SER A 217 39.91 62.03 -8.27
C SER A 217 40.78 63.15 -8.86
N PRO A 218 41.05 63.18 -10.18
CA PRO A 218 41.91 64.20 -10.76
C PRO A 218 41.27 65.60 -10.69
N LYS A 219 39.94 65.68 -10.80
CA LYS A 219 39.20 66.95 -10.66
C LYS A 219 39.25 67.49 -9.23
N LYS A 220 39.18 66.61 -8.23
CA LYS A 220 39.34 66.96 -6.83
C LYS A 220 40.76 67.43 -6.55
N GLU A 221 41.77 66.72 -7.05
CA GLU A 221 43.18 67.11 -6.91
C GLU A 221 43.46 68.45 -7.60
N GLU A 222 42.91 68.69 -8.80
CA GLU A 222 43.01 69.97 -9.50
C GLU A 222 42.32 71.10 -8.73
N ALA A 223 41.13 70.85 -8.18
CA ALA A 223 40.40 71.82 -7.37
C ALA A 223 41.12 72.10 -6.05
N GLU A 224 41.72 71.10 -5.39
CA GLU A 224 42.56 71.29 -4.20
C GLU A 224 43.85 72.04 -4.52
N ALA A 225 44.50 71.78 -5.65
CA ALA A 225 45.68 72.52 -6.10
C ALA A 225 45.33 73.99 -6.36
N LYS A 226 44.22 74.26 -7.06
CA LYS A 226 43.70 75.62 -7.27
C LYS A 226 43.34 76.31 -5.96
N LYS A 227 42.76 75.57 -5.01
CA LYS A 227 42.46 76.08 -3.67
C LYS A 227 43.75 76.45 -2.92
N LYS A 228 44.75 75.57 -2.91
CA LYS A 228 46.06 75.85 -2.29
C LYS A 228 46.76 77.02 -2.95
N GLU A 229 46.75 77.12 -4.27
CA GLU A 229 47.32 78.25 -5.01
C GLU A 229 46.60 79.57 -4.67
N ALA A 230 45.27 79.54 -4.56
CA ALA A 230 44.49 80.70 -4.15
C ALA A 230 44.78 81.09 -2.69
N GLU A 231 44.91 80.11 -1.80
CA GLU A 231 45.22 80.31 -0.38
C GLU A 231 46.67 80.82 -0.20
N GLU A 232 47.63 80.32 -0.98
CA GLU A 232 49.00 80.85 -1.06
C GLU A 232 49.01 82.31 -1.54
N LYS A 233 48.27 82.64 -2.61
CA LYS A 233 48.14 84.03 -3.07
C LYS A 233 47.47 84.92 -2.03
N GLU A 234 46.46 84.41 -1.31
CA GLU A 234 45.79 85.16 -0.24
C GLU A 234 46.74 85.39 0.95
N THR A 235 47.49 84.37 1.38
CA THR A 235 48.49 84.49 2.45
C THR A 235 49.62 85.44 2.06
N GLU A 236 50.12 85.37 0.82
CA GLU A 236 51.14 86.28 0.30
C GLU A 236 50.62 87.73 0.27
N ALA A 237 49.37 87.94 -0.15
CA ALA A 237 48.73 89.26 -0.13
C ALA A 237 48.56 89.79 1.31
N LYS A 238 48.13 88.94 2.25
CA LYS A 238 48.01 89.29 3.67
C LYS A 238 49.38 89.62 4.28
N ASP A 239 50.43 88.89 3.93
CA ASP A 239 51.78 89.12 4.43
C ASP A 239 52.41 90.38 3.83
N ARG A 240 52.18 90.69 2.54
CA ARG A 240 52.58 91.97 1.95
C ARG A 240 51.87 93.14 2.63
N HIS A 241 50.57 93.02 2.89
CA HIS A 241 49.81 94.03 3.62
C HIS A 241 50.29 94.17 5.08
N ARG A 242 50.58 93.05 5.76
CA ARG A 242 51.11 93.04 7.13
C ARG A 242 52.49 93.72 7.19
N LYS A 243 53.41 93.38 6.30
CA LYS A 243 54.74 94.01 6.23
C LYS A 243 54.66 95.51 5.96
N ALA A 244 53.85 95.92 4.99
CA ALA A 244 53.65 97.35 4.69
C ALA A 244 53.06 98.10 5.90
N TRP A 245 52.11 97.48 6.62
CA TRP A 245 51.52 98.05 7.83
C TRP A 245 52.53 98.13 8.99
N GLU A 246 53.37 97.12 9.18
CA GLU A 246 54.43 97.11 10.20
C GLU A 246 55.50 98.16 9.92
N GLU A 247 55.96 98.29 8.67
CA GLU A 247 56.91 99.33 8.26
C GLU A 247 56.35 100.75 8.48
N GLU A 248 55.09 100.99 8.13
CA GLU A 248 54.40 102.26 8.36
C GLU A 248 54.28 102.58 9.86
N ARG A 249 53.90 101.57 10.66
CA ARG A 249 53.79 101.69 12.12
C ARG A 249 55.15 101.98 12.75
N ASP A 250 56.18 101.27 12.33
CA ASP A 250 57.53 101.41 12.89
C ASP A 250 58.17 102.73 12.45
N ARG A 251 57.88 103.21 11.24
CA ARG A 251 58.24 104.58 10.79
C ARG A 251 57.58 105.64 11.67
N LYS A 252 56.29 105.48 12.00
CA LYS A 252 55.59 106.38 12.93
C LYS A 252 56.13 106.29 14.35
N LYS A 253 56.48 105.08 14.85
CA LYS A 253 57.14 104.91 16.15
C LYS A 253 58.49 105.60 16.18
N GLN A 254 59.33 105.44 15.15
CA GLN A 254 60.64 106.09 15.04
C GLN A 254 60.50 107.63 15.06
N ILE A 255 59.59 108.20 14.27
CA ILE A 255 59.33 109.66 14.31
C ILE A 255 58.91 110.10 15.72
N LYS A 256 58.09 109.31 16.41
CA LYS A 256 57.62 109.64 17.76
C LYS A 256 58.72 109.50 18.82
N ILE A 257 59.63 108.53 18.68
CA ILE A 257 60.78 108.33 19.56
C ILE A 257 61.80 109.46 19.39
N VAL A 258 62.09 109.88 18.16
CA VAL A 258 62.99 111.01 17.89
C VAL A 258 62.40 112.32 18.43
N ALA A 259 61.09 112.53 18.28
CA ALA A 259 60.42 113.69 18.86
C ALA A 259 60.45 113.67 20.40
N LEU A 260 60.23 112.51 21.03
CA LEU A 260 60.21 112.39 22.49
C LEU A 260 61.62 112.49 23.10
N PHE A 261 62.65 111.92 22.47
CA PHE A 261 64.04 112.03 22.91
C PHE A 261 64.52 113.48 22.88
N GLY A 262 64.16 114.24 21.84
CA GLY A 262 64.48 115.67 21.75
C GLY A 262 63.77 116.56 22.78
N MET A 263 62.70 116.08 23.43
CA MET A 263 62.02 116.81 24.52
C MET A 263 62.57 116.47 25.92
N LEU A 264 63.13 115.27 26.11
CA LEU A 264 63.68 114.83 27.41
C LEU A 264 65.18 115.17 27.60
N ASP A 265 65.96 115.28 26.53
CA ASP A 265 67.39 115.64 26.57
C ASP A 265 67.59 117.18 26.56
N ALA A 266 67.24 117.83 27.68
CA ALA A 266 67.21 119.28 27.82
C ALA A 266 68.60 119.95 27.87
N ASN A 267 69.66 119.19 28.15
CA ASN A 267 71.05 119.68 28.19
C ASN A 267 71.86 119.30 26.93
N SER A 268 71.25 118.58 25.97
CA SER A 268 71.85 118.16 24.70
C SER A 268 73.12 117.32 24.85
N ASP A 269 73.26 116.57 25.95
CA ASP A 269 74.41 115.71 26.21
C ASP A 269 74.24 114.28 25.66
N GLN A 270 73.17 114.04 24.89
CA GLN A 270 72.84 112.77 24.23
C GLN A 270 72.61 111.61 25.22
N LYS A 271 72.36 111.88 26.50
CA LYS A 271 72.10 110.87 27.52
C LYS A 271 71.03 111.35 28.51
N ILE A 272 69.83 110.78 28.42
CA ILE A 272 68.77 111.02 29.39
C ILE A 272 69.19 110.47 30.77
N THR A 273 69.48 111.35 31.72
CA THR A 273 69.91 111.01 33.07
C THR A 273 68.75 110.96 34.07
N LEU A 274 68.91 110.19 35.15
CA LEU A 274 67.86 109.92 36.14
C LEU A 274 67.36 111.20 36.84
N ASP A 275 68.18 112.25 36.90
CA ASP A 275 67.82 113.54 37.47
C ASP A 275 66.97 114.40 36.50
N GLU A 276 67.11 114.20 35.18
CA GLU A 276 66.35 114.91 34.15
C GLU A 276 64.93 114.36 34.00
N VAL A 277 64.76 113.06 34.19
CA VAL A 277 63.46 112.38 34.17
C VAL A 277 62.59 112.78 35.37
N LYS A 278 63.19 113.00 36.55
CA LYS A 278 62.50 113.46 37.76
C LYS A 278 61.90 114.87 37.65
N ALA A 279 62.35 115.68 36.69
CA ALA A 279 61.82 117.02 36.46
C ALA A 279 60.45 117.01 35.75
N PHE A 280 60.10 115.92 35.06
CA PHE A 280 58.84 115.79 34.34
C PHE A 280 57.79 115.06 35.19
N LYS A 281 56.91 115.84 35.83
CA LYS A 281 55.76 115.36 36.65
C LYS A 281 54.81 114.41 35.93
N GLU A 282 54.90 114.30 34.60
CA GLU A 282 54.08 113.38 33.80
C GLU A 282 54.42 111.90 34.03
N PHE A 283 55.54 111.61 34.71
CA PHE A 283 55.96 110.25 35.10
C PHE A 283 55.66 109.90 36.57
N ASP A 284 54.86 110.74 37.26
CA ASP A 284 54.29 110.48 38.58
C ASP A 284 53.07 109.55 38.43
N SER A 285 53.34 108.23 38.40
CA SER A 285 52.31 107.24 38.08
C SER A 285 51.38 106.94 39.25
N ASP A 286 51.80 107.22 40.48
CA ASP A 286 50.97 107.12 41.68
C ASP A 286 50.35 108.47 42.13
N ASN A 287 50.64 109.57 41.40
CA ASN A 287 50.15 110.94 41.63
C ASN A 287 50.41 111.44 43.06
N ASN A 288 51.51 111.01 43.67
CA ASN A 288 51.84 111.40 45.04
C ASN A 288 52.57 112.76 45.12
N GLY A 289 52.90 113.38 43.98
CA GLY A 289 53.54 114.69 43.88
C GLY A 289 55.07 114.67 43.82
N GLU A 290 55.71 113.50 43.94
CA GLU A 290 57.17 113.29 43.80
C GLU A 290 57.48 111.99 43.02
N VAL A 291 58.18 112.08 41.89
CA VAL A 291 58.56 110.90 41.10
C VAL A 291 59.66 110.12 41.82
N SER A 292 59.36 108.90 42.25
CA SER A 292 60.28 108.05 43.01
C SER A 292 61.36 107.39 42.13
N ASP A 293 62.48 106.96 42.74
CA ASP A 293 63.59 106.28 42.03
C ASP A 293 63.16 104.97 41.34
N ASP A 294 62.08 104.33 41.79
CA ASP A 294 61.56 103.10 41.20
C ASP A 294 60.62 103.39 40.01
N GLU A 295 59.90 104.52 40.03
CA GLU A 295 59.09 104.99 38.89
C GLU A 295 59.95 105.57 37.77
N ALA A 296 61.05 106.26 38.11
CA ALA A 296 62.04 106.73 37.14
C ALA A 296 62.82 105.56 36.48
N LYS A 297 62.85 104.37 37.10
CA LYS A 297 63.50 103.15 36.59
C LYS A 297 62.62 102.25 35.72
N GLU A 298 61.31 102.49 35.60
CA GLU A 298 60.45 101.70 34.68
C GLU A 298 60.57 102.15 33.21
N ILE A 299 61.20 103.29 32.95
CA ILE A 299 61.33 103.90 31.61
C ILE A 299 62.37 103.22 30.68
N PRO A 300 63.39 102.44 31.11
CA PRO A 300 64.31 101.77 30.19
C PRO A 300 63.70 100.55 29.47
N HIS A 301 62.63 99.93 29.99
CA HIS A 301 62.12 98.68 29.41
C HIS A 301 61.14 98.87 28.24
N ALA A 302 60.52 100.04 28.13
CA ALA A 302 59.61 100.35 27.02
C ALA A 302 60.32 100.83 25.74
N TYR A 303 61.60 101.25 25.83
CA TYR A 303 62.37 101.77 24.70
C TYR A 303 63.84 101.29 24.63
N GLY A 304 64.24 100.32 25.47
CA GLY A 304 65.58 99.75 25.55
C GLY A 304 65.99 98.76 24.45
N SER A 305 65.21 98.61 23.37
CA SER A 305 65.55 97.75 22.22
C SER A 305 65.76 98.54 20.92
N ALA A 306 66.27 99.78 21.03
CA ALA A 306 66.66 100.61 19.89
C ALA A 306 68.12 101.10 19.95
N LEU A 307 68.92 100.62 20.91
CA LEU A 307 70.35 100.94 21.03
C LEU A 307 71.27 99.70 21.04
N SER A 308 70.76 98.55 20.62
CA SER A 308 71.57 97.33 20.43
C SER A 308 71.20 96.59 19.15
N THR A 309 71.37 97.25 18.00
CA THR A 309 71.82 96.64 16.73
C THR A 309 71.96 97.73 15.66
N GLN A 310 73.08 98.44 15.70
CA GLN A 310 73.75 98.85 14.46
C GLN A 310 75.26 98.70 14.69
N PRO A 311 75.90 97.68 14.10
CA PRO A 311 77.25 97.82 13.62
C PRO A 311 77.23 98.64 12.31
N LEU A 312 78.16 99.58 12.21
CA LEU A 312 78.57 100.25 10.99
C LEU A 312 79.20 99.24 10.01
N MET A 313 78.55 98.99 8.87
CA MET A 313 79.05 99.12 7.49
C MET A 313 77.89 98.99 6.50
#